data_AF-A0A7W1HFM1-F1
#
_entry.id   AF-A0A7W1HFM1-F1
#
_cell.length_a   1.000
_cell.length_b   1.000
_cell.length_c   1.000
_cell.angle_alpha   90.00
_cell.angle_beta   90.00
_cell.angle_gamma   90.00
#
_symmetry.space_group_name_H-M   'P 1'
#
loop_
_entity.id
_entity.type
_entity.pdbx_description
1 polymer ?
#
loop_
_entity_poly.entity_id
_entity_poly.type
_entity_poly.pdbx_seq_one_letter_code
_entity_poly.pdbx_strand_id
1 'polypeptide(L)'
;MLATLVDKAFDDEDWLFEIKLDGFRAIAELDNSIVKLYSRNQLSFNQRFPTIVNQLKKLSLDAILDGEIVVLNKNGISEFQKLQNLNADSDVYYYVFDILYWEGQDLRKSTVIERKLILEKILGNSSQVRYLDHIEKRGLDFFKFCADKNLEGMIAKKKDSPYLEGIRSKSWLKIKNEQQQEAVICGFTEPRGGRKGFGALVVGFYKNGKIKFSGHVGGGFSAKKLAEIKALLTPLIISECPFASKPKTNSQVTWVTPQYICEVKFKELTTEGIMRQPIFQGLRMDKSPDEVVEEKPQSTENVHKKSKESKEFKESMQSNPAKEKESHASKANVSKGRISMGNKKEKNIDLLEEFPFLTHLDKLYWEKEKITKGDVLEYYASIAHKILPYLVNRPQVLKRFPSGSAQPSFYQKNLENHPDWISTISIKHENRSVDYLLIEDIKSLLYAVNLGCIEIHSWFSSIQNLNNPDFLILDLDPEDISFEVVIETALLLHEILEKMKVPHFCKTSGSRGLHIAIPLG
;
A
#
# COMPACT_ATOMS: atom_id res chain seq x y z
N MET A 1 -0.07 8.82 -9.59
CA MET A 1 1.35 8.81 -9.18
C MET A 1 2.23 8.12 -10.22
N LEU A 2 3.34 8.74 -10.63
CA LEU A 2 4.34 8.17 -11.53
C LEU A 2 5.68 7.91 -10.81
N ALA A 3 6.43 6.89 -11.25
CA ALA A 3 7.71 6.50 -10.67
C ALA A 3 8.92 7.12 -11.41
N THR A 4 9.98 7.42 -10.66
CA THR A 4 11.28 7.89 -11.18
C THR A 4 12.20 6.71 -11.50
N LEU A 5 12.88 6.70 -12.66
CA LEU A 5 13.88 5.69 -12.98
C LEU A 5 15.16 5.96 -12.17
N VAL A 6 15.73 4.91 -11.56
CA VAL A 6 17.04 4.98 -10.86
C VAL A 6 18.02 3.94 -11.36
N ASP A 7 19.31 4.13 -11.07
CA ASP A 7 20.41 3.34 -11.66
C ASP A 7 20.68 1.98 -10.97
N LYS A 8 20.29 1.82 -9.70
CA LYS A 8 20.57 0.61 -8.91
C LYS A 8 19.42 0.23 -7.97
N ALA A 9 19.26 -1.07 -7.77
CA ALA A 9 18.52 -1.63 -6.62
C ALA A 9 19.22 -1.30 -5.29
N PHE A 10 18.48 -1.38 -4.19
CA PHE A 10 18.93 -1.04 -2.84
C PHE A 10 18.08 -1.74 -1.79
N ASP A 11 18.62 -1.86 -0.57
CA ASP A 11 17.90 -2.24 0.64
C ASP A 11 17.71 -0.99 1.52
N ASP A 12 16.51 -0.78 2.07
CA ASP A 12 16.22 0.23 3.10
C ASP A 12 14.89 -0.08 3.81
N GLU A 13 14.76 0.30 5.08
CA GLU A 13 13.60 -0.04 5.91
C GLU A 13 12.38 0.87 5.71
N ASP A 14 12.57 2.11 5.24
CA ASP A 14 11.50 3.05 4.89
C ASP A 14 10.77 2.64 3.57
N TRP A 15 11.15 1.53 2.94
CA TRP A 15 10.70 1.14 1.58
C TRP A 15 10.09 -0.27 1.50
N LEU A 16 9.12 -0.39 0.59
CA LEU A 16 8.58 -1.66 0.09
C LEU A 16 8.87 -1.84 -1.40
N PHE A 17 8.89 -3.09 -1.86
CA PHE A 17 9.26 -3.48 -3.22
C PHE A 17 8.21 -4.40 -3.83
N GLU A 18 7.71 -4.05 -5.01
CA GLU A 18 6.71 -4.76 -5.80
C GLU A 18 7.31 -5.21 -7.14
N ILE A 19 6.80 -6.31 -7.72
CA ILE A 19 7.18 -6.71 -9.10
C ILE A 19 6.76 -5.58 -10.06
N LYS A 20 7.68 -5.13 -10.94
CA LYS A 20 7.24 -4.30 -12.06
C LYS A 20 6.58 -5.18 -13.11
N LEU A 21 5.28 -4.95 -13.29
CA LEU A 21 4.47 -5.53 -14.34
C LEU A 21 4.61 -4.75 -15.66
N ASP A 22 4.46 -5.49 -16.76
CA ASP A 22 4.51 -5.02 -18.15
C ASP A 22 3.09 -5.15 -18.76
N GLY A 23 2.39 -4.02 -18.94
CA GLY A 23 0.94 -4.03 -19.14
C GLY A 23 0.31 -2.68 -19.53
N PHE A 24 -1.00 -2.56 -19.26
CA PHE A 24 -1.73 -1.30 -19.34
C PHE A 24 -2.21 -0.88 -17.95
N ARG A 25 -1.65 0.21 -17.43
CA ARG A 25 -2.16 0.83 -16.21
C ARG A 25 -3.60 1.27 -16.37
N ALA A 26 -4.44 0.87 -15.42
CA ALA A 26 -5.85 1.19 -15.39
C ALA A 26 -6.27 1.66 -14.00
N ILE A 27 -7.08 2.71 -13.99
CA ILE A 27 -7.89 3.08 -12.83
C ILE A 27 -9.22 2.35 -12.95
N ALA A 28 -9.68 1.74 -11.85
CA ALA A 28 -11.04 1.25 -11.72
C ALA A 28 -11.77 2.10 -10.68
N GLU A 29 -12.82 2.77 -11.13
CA GLU A 29 -13.78 3.49 -10.29
C GLU A 29 -15.01 2.58 -10.13
N LEU A 30 -15.28 2.17 -8.89
CA LEU A 30 -16.37 1.29 -8.51
C LEU A 30 -17.35 2.10 -7.66
N ASP A 31 -18.60 2.17 -8.12
CA ASP A 31 -19.76 2.54 -7.32
C ASP A 31 -20.64 1.29 -7.28
N ASN A 32 -20.38 0.43 -6.28
CA ASN A 32 -21.12 -0.80 -6.04
C ASN A 32 -21.15 -1.73 -7.27
N SER A 33 -22.23 -1.70 -8.05
CA SER A 33 -22.43 -2.50 -9.27
C SER A 33 -22.06 -1.78 -10.57
N ILE A 34 -21.75 -0.48 -10.50
CA ILE A 34 -21.29 0.38 -11.58
C ILE A 34 -19.76 0.38 -11.56
N VAL A 35 -19.13 0.07 -12.70
CA VAL A 35 -17.68 0.04 -12.83
C VAL A 35 -17.25 0.78 -14.08
N LYS A 36 -16.38 1.79 -13.89
CA LYS A 36 -15.66 2.48 -14.95
C LYS A 36 -14.19 2.06 -14.85
N LEU A 37 -13.72 1.31 -15.85
CA LEU A 37 -12.32 0.93 -16.01
C LEU A 37 -11.74 1.79 -17.13
N TYR A 38 -10.66 2.53 -16.87
CA TYR A 38 -10.08 3.45 -17.85
C TYR A 38 -8.56 3.58 -17.73
N SER A 39 -7.91 3.95 -18.85
CA SER A 39 -6.47 4.22 -18.86
C SER A 39 -6.12 5.49 -18.10
N ARG A 40 -4.81 5.72 -17.88
CA ARG A 40 -4.24 7.00 -17.41
C ARG A 40 -4.85 8.23 -18.11
N ASN A 41 -5.15 8.11 -19.40
CA ASN A 41 -5.65 9.19 -20.25
C ASN A 41 -7.18 9.11 -20.46
N GLN A 42 -7.92 8.53 -19.49
CA GLN A 42 -9.38 8.42 -19.47
C GLN A 42 -10.00 7.61 -20.64
N LEU A 43 -9.18 6.90 -21.42
CA LEU A 43 -9.66 6.02 -22.48
C LEU A 43 -10.38 4.83 -21.84
N SER A 44 -11.68 4.65 -22.14
CA SER A 44 -12.46 3.56 -21.55
C SER A 44 -11.91 2.20 -21.96
N PHE A 45 -11.69 1.38 -20.94
CA PHE A 45 -11.24 0.01 -21.04
C PHE A 45 -12.38 -1.01 -20.87
N ASN A 46 -13.61 -0.55 -20.59
CA ASN A 46 -14.77 -1.41 -20.32
C ASN A 46 -15.05 -2.43 -21.44
N GLN A 47 -15.05 -1.98 -22.70
CA GLN A 47 -15.30 -2.86 -23.87
C GLN A 47 -14.11 -3.75 -24.20
N ARG A 48 -12.88 -3.35 -23.82
CA ARG A 48 -11.64 -4.09 -24.13
C ARG A 48 -11.36 -5.21 -23.12
N PHE A 49 -11.78 -5.03 -21.86
CA PHE A 49 -11.55 -5.97 -20.78
C PHE A 49 -12.85 -6.32 -20.02
N PRO A 50 -13.90 -6.83 -20.72
CA PRO A 50 -15.21 -7.08 -20.11
C PRO A 50 -15.16 -8.14 -19.01
N THR A 51 -14.21 -9.08 -19.07
CA THR A 51 -13.94 -10.05 -17.99
C THR A 51 -13.54 -9.34 -16.69
N ILE A 52 -12.56 -8.42 -16.75
CA ILE A 52 -12.12 -7.64 -15.60
C ILE A 52 -13.27 -6.79 -15.03
N VAL A 53 -14.03 -6.08 -15.88
CA VAL A 53 -15.21 -5.32 -15.47
C VAL A 53 -16.22 -6.21 -14.73
N ASN A 54 -16.53 -7.39 -15.29
CA ASN A 54 -17.50 -8.32 -14.71
C ASN A 54 -17.03 -9.00 -13.42
N GLN A 55 -15.72 -8.96 -13.10
CA GLN A 55 -15.21 -9.41 -11.80
C GLN A 55 -15.18 -8.24 -10.79
N LEU A 56 -14.77 -7.05 -11.21
CA LEU A 56 -14.85 -5.82 -10.39
C LEU A 56 -16.30 -5.57 -9.91
N LYS A 57 -17.29 -5.74 -10.79
CA LYS A 57 -18.72 -5.62 -10.46
C LYS A 57 -19.24 -6.60 -9.40
N LYS A 58 -18.52 -7.69 -9.11
CA LYS A 58 -18.89 -8.67 -8.08
C LYS A 58 -18.29 -8.34 -6.71
N LEU A 59 -17.34 -7.41 -6.66
CA LEU A 59 -16.77 -6.95 -5.39
C LEU A 59 -17.76 -6.06 -4.63
N SER A 60 -18.65 -5.36 -5.35
CA SER A 60 -19.70 -4.49 -4.78
C SER A 60 -19.16 -3.47 -3.77
N LEU A 61 -18.06 -2.79 -4.13
CA LEU A 61 -17.36 -1.80 -3.32
C LEU A 61 -17.68 -0.37 -3.79
N ASP A 62 -17.69 0.59 -2.86
CA ASP A 62 -17.49 2.01 -3.19
C ASP A 62 -15.98 2.31 -3.09
N ALA A 63 -15.27 2.33 -4.22
CA ALA A 63 -13.80 2.40 -4.23
C ALA A 63 -13.18 2.94 -5.52
N ILE A 64 -11.99 3.56 -5.41
CA ILE A 64 -11.13 3.89 -6.56
C ILE A 64 -9.80 3.15 -6.43
N LEU A 65 -9.51 2.30 -7.40
CA LEU A 65 -8.37 1.38 -7.44
C LEU A 65 -7.37 1.78 -8.53
N ASP A 66 -6.08 1.57 -8.29
CA ASP A 66 -4.98 1.81 -9.25
C ASP A 66 -4.14 0.54 -9.43
N GLY A 67 -3.97 0.11 -10.67
CA GLY A 67 -3.41 -1.21 -10.99
C GLY A 67 -2.94 -1.36 -12.43
N GLU A 68 -2.35 -2.51 -12.73
CA GLU A 68 -1.85 -2.87 -14.07
C GLU A 68 -2.67 -4.04 -14.64
N ILE A 69 -3.23 -3.87 -15.84
CA ILE A 69 -3.83 -4.97 -16.60
C ILE A 69 -2.74 -5.69 -17.38
N VAL A 70 -2.64 -7.01 -17.25
CA VAL A 70 -1.59 -7.86 -17.86
C VAL A 70 -2.17 -9.13 -18.47
N VAL A 71 -1.44 -9.72 -19.42
CA VAL A 71 -1.57 -11.14 -19.79
C VAL A 71 -0.36 -11.87 -19.25
N LEU A 72 -0.57 -12.98 -18.54
CA LEU A 72 0.51 -13.83 -18.04
C LEU A 72 0.79 -15.00 -18.99
N ASN A 73 2.04 -15.46 -19.03
CA ASN A 73 2.40 -16.73 -19.65
C ASN A 73 2.36 -17.89 -18.63
N LYS A 74 2.65 -19.12 -19.10
CA LYS A 74 2.62 -20.35 -18.28
C LYS A 74 3.57 -20.34 -17.07
N ASN A 75 4.52 -19.40 -17.03
CA ASN A 75 5.48 -19.22 -15.94
C ASN A 75 5.11 -18.06 -15.00
N GLY A 76 3.94 -17.43 -15.19
CA GLY A 76 3.48 -16.28 -14.40
C GLY A 76 4.10 -14.94 -14.79
N ILE A 77 4.80 -14.84 -15.93
CA ILE A 77 5.47 -13.62 -16.39
C ILE A 77 4.51 -12.81 -17.28
N SER A 78 4.42 -11.50 -17.07
CA SER A 78 3.61 -10.59 -17.89
C SER A 78 4.22 -10.36 -19.28
N GLU A 79 3.40 -10.43 -20.33
CA GLU A 79 3.85 -10.26 -21.72
C GLU A 79 3.02 -9.21 -22.48
N PHE A 80 3.48 -7.96 -22.53
CA PHE A 80 2.76 -6.87 -23.19
C PHE A 80 2.44 -7.14 -24.67
N GLN A 81 3.33 -7.84 -25.39
CA GLN A 81 3.08 -8.28 -26.77
C GLN A 81 1.81 -9.15 -26.95
N LYS A 82 1.34 -9.85 -25.92
CA LYS A 82 0.07 -10.59 -25.95
C LYS A 82 -1.12 -9.70 -25.57
N LEU A 83 -0.96 -8.82 -24.58
CA LEU A 83 -1.96 -7.82 -24.20
C LEU A 83 -2.29 -6.83 -25.35
N GLN A 84 -1.33 -6.62 -26.27
CA GLN A 84 -1.50 -5.92 -27.55
C GLN A 84 -2.41 -6.66 -28.54
N ASN A 85 -2.49 -7.98 -28.48
CA ASN A 85 -3.05 -8.87 -29.50
C ASN A 85 -3.96 -9.93 -28.86
N LEU A 86 -4.91 -9.47 -28.02
CA LEU A 86 -5.80 -10.34 -27.25
C LEU A 86 -6.69 -11.18 -28.17
N ASN A 87 -6.64 -12.50 -27.97
CA ASN A 87 -7.65 -13.44 -28.44
C ASN A 87 -8.70 -13.66 -27.33
N ALA A 88 -9.85 -14.26 -27.65
CA ALA A 88 -10.92 -14.51 -26.68
C ALA A 88 -10.45 -15.31 -25.45
N ASP A 89 -9.57 -16.30 -25.66
CA ASP A 89 -9.07 -17.23 -24.64
C ASP A 89 -7.82 -16.69 -23.89
N SER A 90 -7.62 -15.37 -23.84
CA SER A 90 -6.46 -14.77 -23.17
C SER A 90 -6.67 -14.66 -21.66
N ASP A 91 -5.78 -15.27 -20.87
CA ASP A 91 -5.71 -15.08 -19.42
C ASP A 91 -5.26 -13.66 -19.06
N VAL A 92 -6.25 -12.75 -18.98
CA VAL A 92 -6.08 -11.36 -18.55
C VAL A 92 -6.29 -11.25 -17.03
N TYR A 93 -5.41 -10.52 -16.37
CA TYR A 93 -5.49 -10.19 -14.95
C TYR A 93 -5.38 -8.67 -14.76
N TYR A 94 -6.00 -8.16 -13.70
CA TYR A 94 -5.83 -6.79 -13.20
C TYR A 94 -5.18 -6.84 -11.82
N TYR A 95 -3.90 -6.51 -11.75
CA TYR A 95 -3.13 -6.47 -10.52
C TYR A 95 -3.16 -5.07 -9.92
N VAL A 96 -3.97 -4.92 -8.87
CA VAL A 96 -4.17 -3.67 -8.16
C VAL A 96 -3.07 -3.47 -7.14
N PHE A 97 -2.38 -2.33 -7.21
CA PHE A 97 -1.22 -2.03 -6.38
C PHE A 97 -1.42 -0.80 -5.47
N ASP A 98 -2.55 -0.09 -5.59
CA ASP A 98 -2.94 1.00 -4.70
C ASP A 98 -4.47 1.19 -4.64
N ILE A 99 -4.93 1.90 -3.61
CA ILE A 99 -6.31 2.35 -3.43
C ILE A 99 -6.30 3.85 -3.10
N LEU A 100 -7.16 4.60 -3.80
CA LEU A 100 -7.18 6.07 -3.75
C LEU A 100 -8.36 6.60 -2.94
N TYR A 101 -9.45 5.84 -2.89
CA TYR A 101 -10.68 6.16 -2.18
C TYR A 101 -11.43 4.87 -1.81
N TRP A 102 -12.15 4.88 -0.69
CA TRP A 102 -12.95 3.76 -0.18
C TRP A 102 -14.06 4.23 0.77
N GLU A 103 -15.31 3.83 0.56
CA GLU A 103 -16.48 4.08 1.45
C GLU A 103 -16.52 5.52 2.01
N GLY A 104 -16.56 6.52 1.12
CA GLY A 104 -16.56 7.94 1.48
C GLY A 104 -15.21 8.57 1.85
N GLN A 105 -14.13 7.79 2.02
CA GLN A 105 -12.81 8.28 2.45
C GLN A 105 -11.84 8.52 1.28
N ASP A 106 -11.30 9.73 1.15
CA ASP A 106 -10.17 10.03 0.25
C ASP A 106 -8.84 9.60 0.88
N LEU A 107 -8.35 8.43 0.45
CA LEU A 107 -7.15 7.81 0.98
C LEU A 107 -5.86 8.38 0.37
N ARG A 108 -5.91 9.30 -0.61
CA ARG A 108 -4.69 9.81 -1.28
C ARG A 108 -3.70 10.49 -0.33
N LYS A 109 -4.17 11.02 0.80
CA LYS A 109 -3.32 11.60 1.86
C LYS A 109 -2.67 10.56 2.78
N SER A 110 -3.29 9.40 2.95
CA SER A 110 -2.78 8.29 3.77
C SER A 110 -1.48 7.73 3.18
N THR A 111 -0.67 7.09 4.01
CA THR A 111 0.61 6.46 3.59
C THR A 111 0.37 5.24 2.70
N VAL A 112 1.32 4.87 1.84
CA VAL A 112 1.12 3.72 0.93
C VAL A 112 1.00 2.39 1.67
N ILE A 113 1.59 2.25 2.86
CA ILE A 113 1.42 1.04 3.66
C ILE A 113 0.00 0.92 4.22
N GLU A 114 -0.61 2.01 4.69
CA GLU A 114 -2.03 2.02 5.11
C GLU A 114 -2.97 1.70 3.96
N ARG A 115 -2.75 2.31 2.78
CA ARG A 115 -3.54 2.06 1.57
C ARG A 115 -3.45 0.58 1.14
N LYS A 116 -2.25 -0.01 1.13
CA LYS A 116 -2.09 -1.45 0.83
C LYS A 116 -2.77 -2.36 1.88
N LEU A 117 -2.71 -2.02 3.17
CA LEU A 117 -3.39 -2.75 4.25
C LEU A 117 -4.92 -2.64 4.22
N ILE A 118 -5.49 -1.64 3.55
CA ILE A 118 -6.92 -1.58 3.21
C ILE A 118 -7.19 -2.43 1.97
N LEU A 119 -6.44 -2.20 0.89
CA LEU A 119 -6.59 -2.87 -0.40
C LEU A 119 -6.58 -4.41 -0.31
N GLU A 120 -5.63 -4.96 0.45
CA GLU A 120 -5.50 -6.40 0.68
C GLU A 120 -6.76 -7.01 1.32
N LYS A 121 -7.40 -6.28 2.24
CA LYS A 121 -8.59 -6.75 2.98
C LYS A 121 -9.87 -6.69 2.16
N ILE A 122 -10.00 -5.75 1.22
CA ILE A 122 -11.25 -5.53 0.47
C ILE A 122 -11.31 -6.28 -0.86
N LEU A 123 -10.16 -6.60 -1.48
CA LEU A 123 -10.15 -7.28 -2.78
C LEU A 123 -10.56 -8.76 -2.71
N GLY A 124 -10.25 -9.43 -1.59
CA GLY A 124 -10.52 -10.84 -1.40
C GLY A 124 -9.89 -11.75 -2.48
N ASN A 125 -10.47 -12.94 -2.64
CA ASN A 125 -9.98 -13.97 -3.56
C ASN A 125 -10.69 -13.94 -4.92
N SER A 126 -10.44 -12.90 -5.72
CA SER A 126 -10.86 -12.87 -7.13
C SER A 126 -9.82 -13.54 -8.05
N SER A 127 -10.29 -14.35 -9.00
CA SER A 127 -9.39 -15.13 -9.88
C SER A 127 -8.62 -14.27 -10.87
N GLN A 128 -9.21 -13.14 -11.30
CA GLN A 128 -8.67 -12.24 -12.32
C GLN A 128 -8.36 -10.82 -11.81
N VAL A 129 -9.01 -10.34 -10.75
CA VAL A 129 -8.62 -9.10 -10.06
C VAL A 129 -7.82 -9.50 -8.84
N ARG A 130 -6.60 -8.99 -8.68
CA ARG A 130 -5.66 -9.47 -7.67
C ARG A 130 -4.96 -8.31 -6.99
N TYR A 131 -4.70 -8.45 -5.70
CA TYR A 131 -3.75 -7.59 -4.99
C TYR A 131 -2.33 -7.86 -5.52
N LEU A 132 -1.57 -6.79 -5.82
CA LEU A 132 -0.14 -6.89 -6.09
C LEU A 132 0.62 -6.86 -4.77
N ASP A 133 1.09 -8.03 -4.37
CA ASP A 133 1.86 -8.20 -3.15
C ASP A 133 3.26 -7.57 -3.23
N HIS A 134 3.89 -7.40 -2.07
CA HIS A 134 5.14 -6.68 -1.89
C HIS A 134 6.03 -7.38 -0.85
N ILE A 135 7.32 -7.06 -0.88
CA ILE A 135 8.22 -7.32 0.25
C ILE A 135 8.70 -6.02 0.87
N GLU A 136 9.23 -6.10 2.09
CA GLU A 136 9.93 -4.99 2.74
C GLU A 136 11.44 -5.27 2.84
N LYS A 137 12.21 -4.18 3.00
CA LYS A 137 13.65 -4.16 3.34
C LYS A 137 14.61 -4.71 2.29
N ARG A 138 14.37 -5.90 1.73
CA ARG A 138 15.33 -6.70 0.92
C ARG A 138 15.22 -6.49 -0.61
N GLY A 139 15.26 -5.23 -1.06
CA GLY A 139 15.18 -4.88 -2.48
C GLY A 139 16.31 -5.44 -3.36
N LEU A 140 17.50 -5.72 -2.80
CA LEU A 140 18.62 -6.34 -3.54
C LEU A 140 18.34 -7.81 -3.89
N ASP A 141 17.95 -8.63 -2.90
CA ASP A 141 17.54 -10.03 -3.12
C ASP A 141 16.38 -10.13 -4.11
N PHE A 142 15.41 -9.22 -3.98
CA PHE A 142 14.21 -9.18 -4.80
C PHE A 142 14.49 -8.75 -6.24
N PHE A 143 15.34 -7.75 -6.45
CA PHE A 143 15.79 -7.38 -7.80
C PHE A 143 16.55 -8.52 -8.48
N LYS A 144 17.40 -9.24 -7.72
CA LYS A 144 18.07 -10.45 -8.23
C LYS A 144 17.04 -11.52 -8.62
N PHE A 145 16.03 -11.80 -7.78
CA PHE A 145 14.94 -12.71 -8.12
C PHE A 145 14.20 -12.27 -9.40
N CYS A 146 13.93 -10.97 -9.58
CA CYS A 146 13.34 -10.45 -10.80
C CYS A 146 14.22 -10.72 -12.02
N ALA A 147 15.54 -10.52 -11.92
CA ALA A 147 16.50 -10.80 -12.99
C ALA A 147 16.58 -12.31 -13.32
N ASP A 148 16.74 -13.16 -12.31
CA ASP A 148 16.79 -14.63 -12.44
C ASP A 148 15.49 -15.21 -13.04
N LYS A 149 14.36 -14.50 -12.91
CA LYS A 149 13.05 -14.86 -13.50
C LYS A 149 12.75 -14.16 -14.84
N ASN A 150 13.63 -13.31 -15.36
CA ASN A 150 13.40 -12.48 -16.55
C ASN A 150 12.13 -11.60 -16.44
N LEU A 151 11.84 -11.08 -15.24
CA LEU A 151 10.85 -10.01 -15.04
C LEU A 151 11.44 -8.66 -15.48
N GLU A 152 10.59 -7.69 -15.84
CA GLU A 152 11.05 -6.37 -16.29
C GLU A 152 11.85 -5.62 -15.21
N GLY A 153 11.55 -5.87 -13.93
CA GLY A 153 12.25 -5.31 -12.78
C GLY A 153 11.34 -5.17 -11.57
N MET A 154 11.56 -4.12 -10.77
CA MET A 154 10.77 -3.83 -9.56
C MET A 154 10.37 -2.36 -9.45
N ILE A 155 9.28 -2.11 -8.72
CA ILE A 155 8.88 -0.79 -8.23
C ILE A 155 9.19 -0.73 -6.73
N ALA A 156 10.01 0.23 -6.31
CA ALA A 156 10.19 0.55 -4.89
C ALA A 156 9.25 1.71 -4.52
N LYS A 157 8.48 1.58 -3.44
CA LYS A 157 7.62 2.64 -2.89
C LYS A 157 8.05 2.97 -1.46
N LYS A 158 8.21 4.24 -1.12
CA LYS A 158 8.52 4.68 0.25
C LYS A 158 7.25 4.58 1.09
N LYS A 159 7.29 3.82 2.20
CA LYS A 159 6.13 3.37 2.98
C LYS A 159 5.26 4.52 3.50
N ASP A 160 5.89 5.62 3.91
CA ASP A 160 5.24 6.83 4.43
C ASP A 160 4.66 7.77 3.35
N SER A 161 4.74 7.40 2.06
CA SER A 161 4.41 8.35 0.99
C SER A 161 2.91 8.44 0.63
N PRO A 162 2.35 9.66 0.54
CA PRO A 162 0.99 9.88 0.04
C PRO A 162 0.92 9.63 -1.47
N TYR A 163 -0.28 9.43 -1.99
CA TYR A 163 -0.51 9.27 -3.42
C TYR A 163 -0.52 10.62 -4.13
N LEU A 164 0.56 10.91 -4.87
CA LEU A 164 0.65 12.15 -5.66
C LEU A 164 0.04 11.94 -7.05
N GLU A 165 -1.14 12.51 -7.29
CA GLU A 165 -1.83 12.45 -8.57
C GLU A 165 -1.08 13.24 -9.66
N GLY A 166 -1.08 12.72 -10.91
CA GLY A 166 -0.32 13.28 -12.05
C GLY A 166 1.21 13.18 -11.96
N ILE A 167 1.79 13.50 -10.80
CA ILE A 167 3.19 13.81 -10.52
C ILE A 167 4.12 12.59 -10.63
N ARG A 168 5.30 12.79 -11.22
CA ARG A 168 6.45 11.88 -11.16
C ARG A 168 7.20 12.08 -9.84
N SER A 169 6.96 11.18 -8.89
CA SER A 169 7.47 11.28 -7.53
C SER A 169 8.87 10.67 -7.39
N LYS A 170 9.60 11.12 -6.37
CA LYS A 170 10.81 10.44 -5.87
C LYS A 170 10.52 9.39 -4.80
N SER A 171 9.30 9.33 -4.28
CA SER A 171 8.86 8.31 -3.33
C SER A 171 8.45 7.00 -4.01
N TRP A 172 8.26 7.00 -5.34
CA TRP A 172 8.09 5.80 -6.15
C TRP A 172 9.25 5.73 -7.14
N LEU A 173 10.04 4.66 -7.09
CA LEU A 173 11.18 4.43 -7.95
C LEU A 173 10.95 3.18 -8.79
N LYS A 174 11.39 3.19 -10.04
CA LYS A 174 11.42 2.00 -10.90
C LYS A 174 12.86 1.61 -11.18
N ILE A 175 13.16 0.32 -11.02
CA ILE A 175 14.46 -0.28 -11.27
C ILE A 175 14.23 -1.38 -12.30
N LYS A 176 14.74 -1.21 -13.51
CA LYS A 176 14.55 -2.15 -14.62
C LYS A 176 15.73 -3.12 -14.70
N ASN A 177 15.44 -4.39 -14.93
CA ASN A 177 16.41 -5.42 -15.29
C ASN A 177 16.95 -5.20 -16.71
N GLU A 178 16.10 -4.70 -17.62
CA GLU A 178 16.43 -4.51 -19.03
C GLU A 178 16.23 -3.06 -19.50
N GLN A 179 16.96 -2.68 -20.55
CA GLN A 179 16.87 -1.35 -21.14
C GLN A 179 15.64 -1.25 -22.05
N GLN A 180 14.55 -0.68 -21.53
CA GLN A 180 13.29 -0.48 -22.22
C GLN A 180 12.82 0.97 -22.05
N GLN A 181 12.32 1.60 -23.13
CA GLN A 181 11.77 2.96 -23.10
C GLN A 181 10.60 3.10 -24.08
N GLU A 182 9.71 4.03 -23.78
CA GLU A 182 8.71 4.53 -24.71
C GLU A 182 9.37 5.49 -25.71
N ALA A 183 8.92 5.48 -26.96
CA ALA A 183 9.40 6.34 -28.03
C ALA A 183 8.23 6.73 -28.95
N VAL A 184 8.17 7.99 -29.35
CA VAL A 184 7.15 8.51 -30.27
C VAL A 184 7.53 8.16 -31.71
N ILE A 185 6.57 7.69 -32.49
CA ILE A 185 6.72 7.33 -33.90
C ILE A 185 6.66 8.61 -34.75
N CYS A 186 7.71 8.88 -35.51
CA CYS A 186 7.88 10.10 -36.31
C CYS A 186 7.92 9.84 -37.82
N GLY A 187 7.99 8.57 -38.21
CA GLY A 187 7.99 8.14 -39.60
C GLY A 187 8.28 6.64 -39.73
N PHE A 188 8.38 6.16 -40.96
CA PHE A 188 8.82 4.81 -41.27
C PHE A 188 9.71 4.82 -42.52
N THR A 189 10.68 3.91 -42.57
CA THR A 189 11.53 3.74 -43.75
C THR A 189 10.84 2.88 -44.81
N GLU A 190 11.23 3.04 -46.08
CA GLU A 190 10.94 2.02 -47.09
C GLU A 190 11.52 0.64 -46.68
N PRO A 191 10.87 -0.48 -47.05
CA PRO A 191 11.36 -1.83 -46.79
C PRO A 191 12.55 -2.20 -47.67
N ARG A 192 13.22 -3.31 -47.34
CA ARG A 192 14.36 -3.85 -48.09
C ARG A 192 14.29 -5.38 -48.15
N GLY A 193 14.80 -5.96 -49.25
CA GLY A 193 14.70 -7.39 -49.51
C GLY A 193 13.23 -7.85 -49.56
N GLY A 194 12.97 -9.06 -49.08
CA GLY A 194 11.60 -9.63 -49.04
C GLY A 194 10.65 -9.05 -47.99
N ARG A 195 11.02 -8.01 -47.23
CA ARG A 195 10.14 -7.40 -46.21
C ARG A 195 9.02 -6.60 -46.90
N LYS A 196 7.78 -6.77 -46.43
CA LYS A 196 6.59 -6.02 -46.89
C LYS A 196 6.15 -5.01 -45.82
N GLY A 197 5.42 -3.97 -46.22
CA GLY A 197 4.98 -2.90 -45.32
C GLY A 197 6.00 -1.75 -45.25
N PHE A 198 6.87 -1.78 -44.25
CA PHE A 198 7.93 -0.79 -44.03
C PHE A 198 9.24 -1.46 -43.56
N GLY A 199 10.37 -0.76 -43.62
CA GLY A 199 11.68 -1.28 -43.21
C GLY A 199 11.89 -1.23 -41.70
N ALA A 200 11.83 -0.02 -41.14
CA ALA A 200 11.88 0.25 -39.69
C ALA A 200 11.00 1.47 -39.34
N LEU A 201 10.52 1.56 -38.10
CA LEU A 201 9.96 2.80 -37.57
C LEU A 201 11.10 3.79 -37.26
N VAL A 202 10.86 5.07 -37.50
CA VAL A 202 11.79 6.17 -37.17
C VAL A 202 11.21 6.85 -35.93
N VAL A 203 11.95 6.82 -34.82
CA VAL A 203 11.37 7.15 -33.49
C VAL A 203 12.19 8.18 -32.72
N GLY A 204 11.55 8.81 -31.74
CA GLY A 204 12.15 9.83 -30.89
C GLY A 204 11.54 9.96 -29.50
N PHE A 205 11.98 10.97 -28.76
CA PHE A 205 11.41 11.39 -27.47
C PHE A 205 11.44 12.91 -27.37
N TYR A 206 10.56 13.49 -26.55
CA TYR A 206 10.57 14.92 -26.26
C TYR A 206 11.71 15.29 -25.30
N LYS A 207 12.37 16.41 -25.62
CA LYS A 207 13.39 17.06 -24.78
C LYS A 207 13.27 18.56 -24.96
N ASN A 208 13.03 19.29 -23.85
CA ASN A 208 12.84 20.74 -23.84
C ASN A 208 11.78 21.20 -24.86
N GLY A 209 10.62 20.50 -24.90
CA GLY A 209 9.51 20.77 -25.82
C GLY A 209 9.75 20.37 -27.29
N LYS A 210 10.94 19.90 -27.67
CA LYS A 210 11.26 19.48 -29.05
C LYS A 210 11.49 17.98 -29.12
N ILE A 211 10.99 17.34 -30.17
CA ILE A 211 11.22 15.91 -30.39
C ILE A 211 12.62 15.65 -30.96
N LYS A 212 13.36 14.75 -30.32
CA LYS A 212 14.72 14.35 -30.67
C LYS A 212 14.71 12.91 -31.20
N PHE A 213 15.44 12.69 -32.30
CA PHE A 213 15.64 11.36 -32.88
C PHE A 213 16.37 10.40 -31.91
N SER A 214 15.86 9.17 -31.81
CA SER A 214 16.33 8.12 -30.88
C SER A 214 16.66 6.79 -31.59
N GLY A 215 16.31 6.63 -32.87
CA GLY A 215 16.80 5.51 -33.69
C GLY A 215 15.81 4.95 -34.70
N HIS A 216 16.18 3.81 -35.28
CA HIS A 216 15.36 3.03 -36.22
C HIS A 216 14.96 1.69 -35.57
N VAL A 217 13.66 1.46 -35.34
CA VAL A 217 13.15 0.21 -34.74
C VAL A 217 12.78 -0.76 -35.86
N GLY A 218 13.62 -1.77 -36.10
CA GLY A 218 13.48 -2.73 -37.20
C GLY A 218 13.18 -4.19 -36.79
N GLY A 219 13.29 -4.51 -35.49
CA GLY A 219 12.93 -5.80 -34.92
C GLY A 219 11.60 -5.76 -34.16
N GLY A 220 11.01 -6.92 -33.88
CA GLY A 220 9.77 -7.05 -33.08
C GLY A 220 8.44 -7.05 -33.85
N PHE A 221 8.47 -7.13 -35.19
CA PHE A 221 7.25 -7.11 -36.01
C PHE A 221 7.00 -8.43 -36.74
N SER A 222 5.75 -8.92 -36.69
CA SER A 222 5.23 -9.91 -37.64
C SER A 222 4.76 -9.23 -38.94
N ALA A 223 4.58 -10.00 -40.02
CA ALA A 223 4.07 -9.45 -41.28
C ALA A 223 2.69 -8.78 -41.13
N LYS A 224 1.80 -9.35 -40.29
CA LYS A 224 0.53 -8.75 -39.90
C LYS A 224 0.75 -7.41 -39.17
N LYS A 225 1.68 -7.33 -38.23
CA LYS A 225 1.95 -6.10 -37.45
C LYS A 225 2.58 -4.99 -38.29
N LEU A 226 3.40 -5.31 -39.29
CA LEU A 226 3.90 -4.35 -40.27
C LEU A 226 2.77 -3.73 -41.11
N ALA A 227 1.76 -4.52 -41.48
CA ALA A 227 0.60 -4.04 -42.23
C ALA A 227 -0.33 -3.18 -41.35
N GLU A 228 -0.68 -3.65 -40.14
CA GLU A 228 -1.50 -2.90 -39.17
C GLU A 228 -0.91 -1.53 -38.85
N ILE A 229 0.39 -1.48 -38.51
CA ILE A 229 1.05 -0.22 -38.17
C ILE A 229 1.16 0.68 -39.40
N LYS A 230 1.45 0.16 -40.60
CA LYS A 230 1.43 1.00 -41.81
C LYS A 230 0.03 1.59 -42.06
N ALA A 231 -1.03 0.83 -41.84
CA ALA A 231 -2.41 1.32 -41.99
C ALA A 231 -2.73 2.45 -40.99
N LEU A 232 -2.33 2.32 -39.72
CA LEU A 232 -2.48 3.38 -38.71
C LEU A 232 -1.66 4.64 -39.02
N LEU A 233 -0.46 4.48 -39.59
CA LEU A 233 0.44 5.60 -39.90
C LEU A 233 0.13 6.31 -41.22
N THR A 234 -0.58 5.67 -42.16
CA THR A 234 -0.84 6.23 -43.49
C THR A 234 -1.72 7.49 -43.49
N PRO A 235 -2.79 7.60 -42.68
CA PRO A 235 -3.57 8.85 -42.55
C PRO A 235 -2.80 10.01 -41.92
N LEU A 236 -1.63 9.77 -41.32
CA LEU A 236 -0.83 10.77 -40.61
C LEU A 236 0.38 11.26 -41.40
N ILE A 237 0.51 10.88 -42.68
CA ILE A 237 1.68 11.24 -43.50
C ILE A 237 1.78 12.75 -43.69
N ILE A 238 2.98 13.28 -43.46
CA ILE A 238 3.32 14.70 -43.66
C ILE A 238 4.55 14.84 -44.57
N SER A 239 4.64 15.98 -45.25
CA SER A 239 5.78 16.33 -46.12
C SER A 239 7.04 16.68 -45.33
N GLU A 240 6.87 17.35 -44.18
CA GLU A 240 7.98 17.87 -43.37
C GLU A 240 8.49 16.87 -42.32
N CYS A 241 9.74 17.05 -41.90
CA CYS A 241 10.33 16.23 -40.86
C CYS A 241 9.94 16.78 -39.49
N PRO A 242 9.28 15.99 -38.60
CA PRO A 242 8.85 16.48 -37.29
C PRO A 242 10.01 16.70 -36.31
N PHE A 243 11.21 16.19 -36.61
CA PHE A 243 12.40 16.39 -35.79
C PHE A 243 12.98 17.80 -35.97
N ALA A 244 13.36 18.45 -34.86
CA ALA A 244 13.96 19.78 -34.87
C ALA A 244 15.29 19.87 -35.65
N SER A 245 15.92 18.73 -35.95
CA SER A 245 16.93 18.58 -37.00
C SER A 245 16.71 17.27 -37.73
N LYS A 246 16.74 17.30 -39.08
CA LYS A 246 16.47 16.12 -39.92
C LYS A 246 17.57 15.06 -39.70
N PRO A 247 17.26 13.87 -39.15
CA PRO A 247 18.28 12.88 -38.82
C PRO A 247 18.87 12.22 -40.07
N LYS A 248 20.10 11.70 -39.96
CA LYS A 248 20.64 10.76 -40.96
C LYS A 248 19.89 9.44 -40.83
N THR A 249 19.16 9.06 -41.88
CA THR A 249 18.30 7.86 -41.89
C THR A 249 18.87 6.78 -42.80
N ASN A 250 18.64 5.51 -42.46
CA ASN A 250 19.28 4.37 -43.16
C ASN A 250 18.72 4.12 -44.56
N SER A 251 17.55 4.70 -44.87
CA SER A 251 16.85 4.67 -46.16
C SER A 251 16.01 5.94 -46.31
N GLN A 252 15.29 6.08 -47.43
CA GLN A 252 14.21 7.05 -47.57
C GLN A 252 13.14 6.81 -46.50
N VAL A 253 12.55 7.90 -45.99
CA VAL A 253 11.58 7.91 -44.89
C VAL A 253 10.33 8.67 -45.31
N THR A 254 9.18 8.07 -45.03
CA THR A 254 7.89 8.76 -44.97
C THR A 254 7.71 9.31 -43.56
N TRP A 255 7.58 10.62 -43.42
CA TRP A 255 7.33 11.28 -42.14
C TRP A 255 5.84 11.20 -41.77
N VAL A 256 5.55 11.19 -40.47
CA VAL A 256 4.17 11.22 -39.96
C VAL A 256 4.04 12.19 -38.80
N THR A 257 2.83 12.73 -38.61
CA THR A 257 2.47 13.51 -37.42
C THR A 257 2.72 12.66 -36.17
N PRO A 258 3.51 13.12 -35.17
CA PRO A 258 3.93 12.31 -34.01
C PRO A 258 2.82 11.98 -32.98
N GLN A 259 1.77 11.26 -33.40
CA GLN A 259 0.60 10.93 -32.57
C GLN A 259 0.67 9.59 -31.83
N TYR A 260 1.47 8.64 -32.32
CA TYR A 260 1.56 7.30 -31.76
C TYR A 260 2.88 7.05 -31.03
N ILE A 261 2.79 6.34 -29.91
CA ILE A 261 3.93 5.90 -29.11
C ILE A 261 4.13 4.40 -29.30
N CYS A 262 5.38 3.95 -29.33
CA CYS A 262 5.72 2.55 -29.14
C CYS A 262 6.61 2.31 -27.92
N GLU A 263 6.49 1.12 -27.34
CA GLU A 263 7.39 0.57 -26.33
C GLU A 263 8.54 -0.15 -27.04
N VAL A 264 9.79 0.14 -26.66
CA VAL A 264 10.99 -0.36 -27.33
C VAL A 264 11.99 -0.89 -26.29
N LYS A 265 12.34 -2.16 -26.42
CA LYS A 265 13.45 -2.81 -25.70
C LYS A 265 14.72 -2.70 -26.53
N PHE A 266 15.86 -2.42 -25.92
CA PHE A 266 17.15 -2.21 -26.59
C PHE A 266 18.30 -2.72 -25.73
N LYS A 267 19.53 -2.72 -26.26
CA LYS A 267 20.72 -3.20 -25.52
C LYS A 267 21.37 -2.09 -24.68
N GLU A 268 21.50 -0.90 -25.26
CA GLU A 268 22.14 0.26 -24.65
C GLU A 268 21.65 1.55 -25.32
N LEU A 269 21.66 2.66 -24.59
CA LEU A 269 21.41 4.01 -25.11
C LEU A 269 22.74 4.74 -25.23
N THR A 270 23.05 5.34 -26.39
CA THR A 270 24.28 6.14 -26.53
C THR A 270 24.20 7.44 -25.72
N THR A 271 25.34 8.09 -25.50
CA THR A 271 25.43 9.46 -24.95
C THR A 271 24.59 10.47 -25.74
N GLU A 272 24.43 10.26 -27.04
CA GLU A 272 23.57 11.04 -27.93
C GLU A 272 22.08 10.72 -27.80
N GLY A 273 21.69 9.67 -27.06
CA GLY A 273 20.30 9.25 -26.91
C GLY A 273 19.79 8.33 -28.02
N ILE A 274 20.68 7.59 -28.71
CA ILE A 274 20.31 6.63 -29.75
C ILE A 274 20.25 5.21 -29.16
N MET A 275 19.13 4.52 -29.35
CA MET A 275 18.96 3.12 -28.94
C MET A 275 19.73 2.17 -29.87
N ARG A 276 20.59 1.30 -29.31
CA ARG A 276 21.25 0.22 -30.05
C ARG A 276 20.49 -1.11 -29.92
N GLN A 277 20.38 -1.83 -31.04
CA GLN A 277 19.60 -3.06 -31.17
C GLN A 277 18.13 -2.94 -30.69
N PRO A 278 17.35 -1.91 -31.11
CA PRO A 278 15.98 -1.72 -30.67
C PRO A 278 14.99 -2.74 -31.29
N ILE A 279 14.14 -3.29 -30.43
CA ILE A 279 13.10 -4.28 -30.71
C ILE A 279 11.76 -3.73 -30.20
N PHE A 280 10.79 -3.59 -31.11
CA PHE A 280 9.43 -3.16 -30.81
C PHE A 280 8.72 -4.16 -29.87
N GLN A 281 8.04 -3.65 -28.83
CA GLN A 281 7.22 -4.43 -27.89
C GLN A 281 5.72 -4.15 -28.04
N GLY A 282 5.32 -2.95 -28.47
CA GLY A 282 3.90 -2.62 -28.68
C GLY A 282 3.64 -1.14 -28.91
N LEU A 283 2.39 -0.78 -29.21
CA LEU A 283 1.90 0.60 -29.24
C LEU A 283 1.33 1.02 -27.87
N ARG A 284 1.76 2.16 -27.32
CA ARG A 284 1.21 2.74 -26.09
C ARG A 284 0.03 3.66 -26.42
N MET A 285 -1.09 3.02 -26.77
CA MET A 285 -2.39 3.67 -27.05
C MET A 285 -3.04 4.27 -25.79
N ASP A 286 -2.46 4.02 -24.62
CA ASP A 286 -2.90 4.45 -23.29
C ASP A 286 -2.33 5.80 -22.85
N LYS A 287 -1.44 6.40 -23.65
CA LYS A 287 -0.60 7.56 -23.29
C LYS A 287 -0.60 8.66 -24.36
N SER A 288 -0.14 9.86 -23.99
CA SER A 288 -0.01 11.02 -24.89
C SER A 288 1.45 11.24 -25.29
N PRO A 289 1.77 11.55 -26.57
CA PRO A 289 3.15 11.63 -27.07
C PRO A 289 4.08 12.56 -26.29
N ASP A 290 3.54 13.67 -25.77
CA ASP A 290 4.24 14.67 -24.96
C ASP A 290 4.74 14.15 -23.60
N GLU A 291 4.18 13.04 -23.09
CA GLU A 291 4.68 12.37 -21.88
C GLU A 291 6.03 11.64 -22.09
N VAL A 292 6.37 11.36 -23.35
CA VAL A 292 7.50 10.49 -23.73
C VAL A 292 8.80 11.29 -23.76
N VAL A 293 9.49 11.32 -22.62
CA VAL A 293 10.77 12.02 -22.41
C VAL A 293 11.95 11.04 -22.27
N GLU A 294 13.18 11.54 -22.46
CA GLU A 294 14.43 10.77 -22.27
C GLU A 294 14.52 10.19 -20.84
N GLU A 295 14.39 8.86 -20.68
CA GLU A 295 14.47 8.21 -19.37
C GLU A 295 15.94 8.02 -18.94
N LYS A 296 16.55 9.08 -18.41
CA LYS A 296 17.84 8.95 -17.71
C LYS A 296 17.61 8.43 -16.29
N PRO A 297 18.29 7.35 -15.86
CA PRO A 297 18.25 6.93 -14.47
C PRO A 297 18.90 8.00 -13.57
N GLN A 298 18.25 8.33 -12.46
CA GLN A 298 18.88 9.12 -11.39
C GLN A 298 19.74 8.19 -10.53
N SER A 299 20.86 8.69 -10.03
CA SER A 299 21.67 7.93 -9.06
C SER A 299 20.86 7.66 -7.79
N THR A 300 20.68 6.38 -7.43
CA THR A 300 19.90 5.95 -6.26
C THR A 300 20.36 6.66 -5.00
N GLU A 301 21.67 6.76 -4.75
CA GLU A 301 22.23 7.46 -3.58
C GLU A 301 21.79 8.93 -3.45
N ASN A 302 21.72 9.66 -4.58
CA ASN A 302 21.36 11.07 -4.60
C ASN A 302 19.85 11.30 -4.42
N VAL A 303 19.03 10.28 -4.68
CA VAL A 303 17.61 10.27 -4.31
C VAL A 303 17.46 9.90 -2.83
N HIS A 304 18.27 8.97 -2.33
CA HIS A 304 18.17 8.38 -0.99
C HIS A 304 18.68 9.29 0.15
N LYS A 305 19.78 10.04 -0.08
CA LYS A 305 20.39 10.92 0.94
C LYS A 305 19.51 12.13 1.31
N LYS A 306 18.92 12.81 0.32
CA LYS A 306 18.09 14.01 0.54
C LYS A 306 16.81 13.77 1.36
N SER A 307 16.35 12.52 1.44
CA SER A 307 15.24 12.09 2.31
C SER A 307 15.63 11.82 3.77
N LYS A 308 16.94 11.78 4.10
CA LYS A 308 17.43 11.60 5.49
C LYS A 308 17.85 12.94 6.10
N GLU A 309 18.61 13.75 5.36
CA GLU A 309 18.97 15.14 5.73
C GLU A 309 17.75 16.02 6.10
N SER A 310 16.59 15.76 5.49
CA SER A 310 15.34 16.50 5.73
C SER A 310 14.50 16.00 6.92
N LYS A 311 14.85 14.86 7.54
CA LYS A 311 14.32 14.43 8.86
C LYS A 311 15.11 15.14 9.98
N GLU A 312 16.44 15.03 9.96
CA GLU A 312 17.36 15.54 11.00
C GLU A 312 17.19 17.04 11.29
N PHE A 313 16.96 17.86 10.25
CA PHE A 313 16.82 19.32 10.41
C PHE A 313 15.55 19.75 11.19
N LYS A 314 14.57 18.86 11.38
CA LYS A 314 13.35 19.15 12.16
C LYS A 314 13.45 18.76 13.64
N GLU A 315 14.25 17.76 13.98
CA GLU A 315 14.33 17.25 15.36
C GLU A 315 15.14 18.17 16.30
N SER A 316 16.01 19.02 15.73
CA SER A 316 16.91 19.90 16.48
C SER A 316 16.25 21.09 17.19
N MET A 317 14.98 21.42 16.90
CA MET A 317 14.32 22.63 17.40
C MET A 317 13.37 22.44 18.60
N GLN A 318 13.11 21.21 19.07
CA GLN A 318 12.08 20.96 20.08
C GLN A 318 12.52 19.97 21.19
N SER A 319 13.43 20.39 22.09
CA SER A 319 13.53 19.78 23.42
C SER A 319 14.21 20.66 24.48
N ASN A 320 13.49 20.95 25.58
CA ASN A 320 14.08 21.04 26.92
C ASN A 320 12.96 20.91 27.99
N PRO A 321 13.00 19.94 28.93
CA PRO A 321 11.89 19.67 29.86
C PRO A 321 12.16 20.08 31.32
N ALA A 322 11.08 20.23 32.10
CA ALA A 322 11.08 20.28 33.57
C ALA A 322 10.45 19.00 34.17
N LYS A 323 10.70 18.72 35.46
CA LYS A 323 10.31 17.46 36.14
C LYS A 323 9.76 17.70 37.55
N GLU A 324 8.75 16.93 37.93
CA GLU A 324 8.41 16.48 39.30
C GLU A 324 7.37 15.35 39.15
N LYS A 325 7.14 14.34 40.01
CA LYS A 325 7.81 13.62 41.13
C LYS A 325 6.75 13.19 42.18
N GLU A 326 6.21 11.99 41.94
CA GLU A 326 5.73 10.96 42.88
C GLU A 326 5.41 11.29 44.36
N SER A 327 4.27 10.77 44.85
CA SER A 327 4.26 10.00 46.11
C SER A 327 3.08 9.02 46.26
N HIS A 328 3.36 7.87 46.88
CA HIS A 328 2.46 6.81 47.38
C HIS A 328 1.42 7.30 48.44
N ALA A 329 0.48 6.55 49.03
CA ALA A 329 0.26 5.10 49.26
C ALA A 329 -1.22 4.84 49.75
N SER A 330 -1.77 3.64 50.05
CA SER A 330 -1.43 2.22 49.82
C SER A 330 -2.57 1.23 50.23
N LYS A 331 -2.73 0.13 49.46
CA LYS A 331 -3.14 -1.25 49.86
C LYS A 331 -4.48 -1.56 50.57
N ALA A 332 -5.23 -2.49 49.97
CA ALA A 332 -6.02 -3.55 50.64
C ALA A 332 -5.73 -4.91 49.95
N ASN A 333 -6.02 -6.06 50.59
CA ASN A 333 -5.58 -7.39 50.11
C ASN A 333 -6.71 -8.26 49.53
N VAL A 334 -6.43 -8.95 48.41
CA VAL A 334 -7.07 -10.24 48.02
C VAL A 334 -5.98 -11.17 47.44
N SER A 335 -6.16 -12.49 47.59
CA SER A 335 -5.36 -13.63 47.07
C SER A 335 -4.03 -13.36 46.33
N LYS A 336 -2.90 -13.81 46.91
CA LYS A 336 -1.58 -13.76 46.27
C LYS A 336 -1.26 -15.03 45.46
N GLY A 337 -1.29 -14.92 44.13
CA GLY A 337 -0.23 -15.53 43.32
C GLY A 337 1.09 -14.80 43.62
N ARG A 338 2.21 -15.51 43.72
CA ARG A 338 3.44 -14.97 44.34
C ARG A 338 4.64 -15.00 43.38
N ILE A 339 4.49 -14.35 42.22
CA ILE A 339 5.61 -14.00 41.33
C ILE A 339 6.66 -13.22 42.15
N SER A 340 7.92 -13.53 41.96
CA SER A 340 9.02 -13.03 42.79
C SER A 340 9.45 -11.61 42.39
N MET A 341 9.95 -10.82 43.35
CA MET A 341 10.72 -9.61 43.04
C MET A 341 12.19 -9.98 42.78
N GLY A 342 12.41 -10.86 41.80
CA GLY A 342 13.71 -11.13 41.22
C GLY A 342 14.14 -10.06 40.22
N ASN A 343 15.34 -10.24 39.68
CA ASN A 343 15.85 -9.50 38.53
C ASN A 343 14.98 -9.72 37.29
N LYS A 344 15.10 -8.82 36.30
CA LYS A 344 14.32 -8.86 35.04
C LYS A 344 14.39 -10.21 34.29
N LYS A 345 15.50 -10.95 34.42
CA LYS A 345 15.65 -12.31 33.87
C LYS A 345 14.88 -13.37 34.65
N GLU A 346 14.82 -13.27 35.97
CA GLU A 346 14.13 -14.22 36.86
C GLU A 346 12.61 -14.07 36.69
N LYS A 347 12.10 -12.83 36.60
CA LYS A 347 10.70 -12.53 36.30
C LYS A 347 10.20 -13.09 34.96
N ASN A 348 11.03 -13.02 33.91
CA ASN A 348 10.73 -13.63 32.61
C ASN A 348 10.71 -15.17 32.69
N ILE A 349 11.34 -15.79 33.68
CA ILE A 349 11.29 -17.24 33.94
C ILE A 349 10.02 -17.60 34.73
N ASP A 350 9.73 -16.89 35.84
CA ASP A 350 8.48 -17.06 36.63
C ASP A 350 7.24 -17.04 35.70
N LEU A 351 7.16 -16.08 34.78
CA LEU A 351 6.06 -15.96 33.80
C LEU A 351 6.05 -17.06 32.72
N LEU A 352 7.20 -17.65 32.37
CA LEU A 352 7.26 -18.76 31.41
C LEU A 352 6.88 -20.10 32.05
N GLU A 353 7.18 -20.30 33.33
CA GLU A 353 6.77 -21.49 34.07
C GLU A 353 5.25 -21.52 34.29
N GLU A 354 4.62 -20.38 34.59
CA GLU A 354 3.16 -20.27 34.72
C GLU A 354 2.44 -20.22 33.35
N PHE A 355 3.04 -19.57 32.34
CA PHE A 355 2.43 -19.37 31.01
C PHE A 355 3.39 -19.74 29.85
N PRO A 356 3.64 -21.03 29.57
CA PRO A 356 4.65 -21.48 28.59
C PRO A 356 4.33 -21.17 27.10
N PHE A 357 3.19 -20.53 26.81
CA PHE A 357 2.85 -20.04 25.46
C PHE A 357 3.37 -18.60 25.19
N LEU A 358 3.96 -17.93 26.19
CA LEU A 358 4.51 -16.58 26.03
C LEU A 358 5.79 -16.60 25.18
N THR A 359 5.92 -15.66 24.25
CA THR A 359 7.03 -15.61 23.28
C THR A 359 7.68 -14.24 23.21
N HIS A 360 8.97 -14.18 22.85
CA HIS A 360 9.71 -12.94 22.58
C HIS A 360 9.70 -11.92 23.75
N LEU A 361 9.78 -12.39 25.00
CA LEU A 361 9.70 -11.57 26.22
C LEU A 361 10.74 -10.44 26.28
N ASP A 362 11.94 -10.68 25.73
CA ASP A 362 13.02 -9.68 25.68
C ASP A 362 12.87 -8.65 24.54
N LYS A 363 11.86 -8.78 23.66
CA LYS A 363 11.62 -7.83 22.56
C LYS A 363 11.22 -6.46 23.12
N LEU A 364 12.00 -5.42 22.83
CA LEU A 364 11.65 -4.05 23.18
C LEU A 364 10.32 -3.64 22.54
N TYR A 365 9.44 -3.05 23.37
CA TYR A 365 8.18 -2.44 22.95
C TYR A 365 8.26 -0.91 23.06
N TRP A 366 8.95 -0.38 24.07
CA TRP A 366 9.40 1.01 24.12
C TRP A 366 10.92 1.06 24.25
N GLU A 367 11.61 1.51 23.21
CA GLU A 367 13.09 1.43 23.13
C GLU A 367 13.80 2.43 24.05
N LYS A 368 13.29 3.67 24.16
CA LYS A 368 13.92 4.74 24.97
C LYS A 368 13.80 4.43 26.46
N GLU A 369 12.61 3.96 26.86
CA GLU A 369 12.24 3.56 28.22
C GLU A 369 12.75 2.15 28.57
N LYS A 370 13.22 1.38 27.59
CA LYS A 370 13.72 -0.01 27.70
C LYS A 370 12.69 -1.02 28.24
N ILE A 371 11.41 -0.76 27.94
CA ILE A 371 10.28 -1.63 28.29
C ILE A 371 10.17 -2.71 27.21
N THR A 372 10.21 -3.98 27.62
CA THR A 372 10.06 -5.15 26.74
C THR A 372 8.63 -5.70 26.77
N LYS A 373 8.32 -6.58 25.83
CA LYS A 373 7.07 -7.35 25.80
C LYS A 373 6.84 -8.12 27.11
N GLY A 374 7.90 -8.60 27.76
CA GLY A 374 7.87 -9.21 29.08
C GLY A 374 7.38 -8.26 30.17
N ASP A 375 7.86 -7.01 30.21
CA ASP A 375 7.35 -6.01 31.16
C ASP A 375 5.87 -5.70 30.93
N VAL A 376 5.41 -5.70 29.66
CA VAL A 376 3.99 -5.50 29.31
C VAL A 376 3.14 -6.67 29.79
N LEU A 377 3.62 -7.89 29.61
CA LEU A 377 2.96 -9.10 30.11
C LEU A 377 2.93 -9.13 31.65
N GLU A 378 4.02 -8.76 32.33
CA GLU A 378 4.04 -8.60 33.79
C GLU A 378 3.05 -7.52 34.26
N TYR A 379 3.02 -6.38 33.57
CA TYR A 379 2.06 -5.30 33.87
C TYR A 379 0.61 -5.80 33.77
N TYR A 380 0.22 -6.43 32.66
CA TYR A 380 -1.12 -6.99 32.49
C TYR A 380 -1.45 -8.09 33.50
N ALA A 381 -0.50 -8.96 33.86
CA ALA A 381 -0.68 -9.93 34.95
C ALA A 381 -0.95 -9.22 36.29
N SER A 382 -0.17 -8.17 36.61
CA SER A 382 -0.30 -7.41 37.85
C SER A 382 -1.65 -6.68 37.98
N ILE A 383 -2.21 -6.19 36.87
CA ILE A 383 -3.52 -5.52 36.84
C ILE A 383 -4.69 -6.45 36.51
N ALA A 384 -4.47 -7.74 36.25
CA ALA A 384 -5.49 -8.70 35.82
C ALA A 384 -6.76 -8.63 36.70
N HIS A 385 -6.57 -8.64 38.02
CA HIS A 385 -7.65 -8.56 39.02
C HIS A 385 -8.50 -7.26 38.97
N LYS A 386 -8.02 -6.20 38.30
CA LYS A 386 -8.74 -4.94 38.10
C LYS A 386 -9.35 -4.80 36.72
N ILE A 387 -8.68 -5.31 35.69
CA ILE A 387 -9.13 -5.16 34.30
C ILE A 387 -10.13 -6.24 33.90
N LEU A 388 -9.95 -7.50 34.34
CA LEU A 388 -10.81 -8.62 33.97
C LEU A 388 -12.33 -8.39 34.22
N PRO A 389 -12.79 -7.76 35.33
CA PRO A 389 -14.20 -7.43 35.51
C PRO A 389 -14.84 -6.57 34.40
N TYR A 390 -14.02 -5.87 33.60
CA TYR A 390 -14.45 -5.06 32.46
C TYR A 390 -14.21 -5.75 31.10
N LEU A 391 -13.56 -6.92 31.06
CA LEU A 391 -13.27 -7.69 29.84
C LEU A 391 -14.09 -8.99 29.74
N VAL A 392 -14.38 -9.61 30.89
CA VAL A 392 -15.07 -10.91 30.99
C VAL A 392 -16.48 -10.82 30.41
N ASN A 393 -16.90 -11.88 29.71
CA ASN A 393 -18.18 -11.98 29.02
C ASN A 393 -18.42 -10.89 27.94
N ARG A 394 -17.37 -10.29 27.36
CA ARG A 394 -17.49 -9.23 26.33
C ARG A 394 -16.69 -9.59 25.08
N PRO A 395 -17.25 -9.42 23.87
CA PRO A 395 -16.49 -9.47 22.63
C PRO A 395 -15.34 -8.43 22.63
N GLN A 396 -14.14 -8.87 22.27
CA GLN A 396 -12.93 -8.04 22.30
C GLN A 396 -12.44 -7.67 20.90
N VAL A 397 -12.12 -6.39 20.69
CA VAL A 397 -11.35 -5.91 19.55
C VAL A 397 -9.93 -5.59 20.02
N LEU A 398 -8.93 -6.24 19.43
CA LEU A 398 -7.53 -6.11 19.86
C LEU A 398 -6.79 -5.11 18.99
N LYS A 399 -6.25 -4.02 19.55
CA LYS A 399 -5.28 -3.18 18.84
C LYS A 399 -3.87 -3.69 19.12
N ARG A 400 -3.30 -4.32 18.10
CA ARG A 400 -2.04 -5.05 18.17
C ARG A 400 -0.89 -4.20 17.64
N PHE A 401 0.22 -4.21 18.38
CA PHE A 401 1.48 -3.55 18.12
C PHE A 401 2.61 -4.62 18.13
N PRO A 402 2.64 -5.61 17.21
CA PRO A 402 3.53 -6.78 17.37
C PRO A 402 5.02 -6.43 17.38
N SER A 403 5.38 -5.24 16.89
CA SER A 403 6.74 -4.70 16.81
C SER A 403 7.07 -3.61 17.83
N GLY A 404 6.18 -3.31 18.76
CA GLY A 404 6.36 -2.27 19.79
C GLY A 404 5.46 -1.05 19.58
N SER A 405 5.36 -0.21 20.61
CA SER A 405 4.37 0.89 20.70
C SER A 405 4.59 1.99 19.67
N ALA A 406 5.86 2.26 19.31
CA ALA A 406 6.25 3.24 18.30
C ALA A 406 6.19 2.70 16.86
N GLN A 407 5.78 1.44 16.67
CA GLN A 407 5.64 0.80 15.36
C GLN A 407 4.16 0.71 14.95
N PRO A 408 3.85 0.55 13.64
CA PRO A 408 2.46 0.49 13.17
C PRO A 408 1.60 -0.54 13.91
N SER A 409 0.39 -0.12 14.27
CA SER A 409 -0.60 -0.95 14.96
C SER A 409 -1.78 -1.30 14.06
N PHE A 410 -2.52 -2.35 14.39
CA PHE A 410 -3.76 -2.71 13.68
C PHE A 410 -4.84 -3.22 14.62
N TYR A 411 -6.10 -2.94 14.29
CA TYR A 411 -7.26 -3.52 14.95
C TYR A 411 -7.59 -4.91 14.38
N GLN A 412 -7.69 -5.89 15.26
CA GLN A 412 -8.17 -7.24 14.98
C GLN A 412 -9.54 -7.45 15.63
N LYS A 413 -10.56 -7.71 14.79
CA LYS A 413 -11.90 -8.13 15.23
C LYS A 413 -12.06 -9.66 15.15
N ASN A 414 -11.72 -10.24 13.99
CA ASN A 414 -11.76 -11.69 13.77
C ASN A 414 -10.52 -12.35 14.38
N LEU A 415 -10.69 -13.30 15.29
CA LEU A 415 -9.62 -14.16 15.78
C LEU A 415 -9.66 -15.51 15.08
N GLU A 416 -8.94 -15.62 13.97
CA GLU A 416 -8.73 -16.87 13.25
C GLU A 416 -7.49 -17.60 13.78
N ASN A 417 -7.48 -18.94 13.72
CA ASN A 417 -6.33 -19.79 14.06
C ASN A 417 -5.79 -19.60 15.49
N HIS A 418 -6.69 -19.58 16.48
CA HIS A 418 -6.34 -19.60 17.91
C HIS A 418 -6.24 -21.04 18.46
N PRO A 419 -5.58 -21.25 19.62
CA PRO A 419 -5.62 -22.54 20.32
C PRO A 419 -7.02 -22.90 20.83
N ASP A 420 -7.33 -24.19 20.96
CA ASP A 420 -8.61 -24.73 21.42
C ASP A 420 -9.05 -24.26 22.83
N TRP A 421 -8.10 -23.78 23.65
CA TRP A 421 -8.35 -23.24 24.99
C TRP A 421 -8.64 -21.73 25.02
N ILE A 422 -8.70 -21.08 23.85
CA ILE A 422 -9.13 -19.69 23.70
C ILE A 422 -10.58 -19.68 23.22
N SER A 423 -11.45 -19.07 24.02
CA SER A 423 -12.87 -18.90 23.70
C SER A 423 -13.11 -17.74 22.73
N THR A 424 -14.03 -17.92 21.80
CA THR A 424 -14.50 -16.91 20.86
C THR A 424 -16.03 -16.89 20.79
N ILE A 425 -16.61 -15.77 20.35
CA ILE A 425 -18.04 -15.67 20.02
C ILE A 425 -18.22 -15.24 18.56
N SER A 426 -18.94 -16.06 17.79
CA SER A 426 -19.30 -15.77 16.41
C SER A 426 -20.50 -14.83 16.36
N ILE A 427 -20.27 -13.57 16.00
CA ILE A 427 -21.33 -12.57 15.84
C ILE A 427 -21.58 -12.36 14.35
N LYS A 428 -22.84 -12.56 13.93
CA LYS A 428 -23.26 -12.36 12.54
C LYS A 428 -23.47 -10.87 12.26
N HIS A 429 -22.61 -10.30 11.43
CA HIS A 429 -22.84 -9.04 10.74
C HIS A 429 -23.49 -9.30 9.37
N GLU A 430 -23.95 -8.24 8.70
CA GLU A 430 -24.72 -8.31 7.45
C GLU A 430 -24.06 -9.19 6.37
N ASN A 431 -22.75 -9.00 6.16
CA ASN A 431 -21.99 -9.63 5.08
C ASN A 431 -21.13 -10.84 5.53
N ARG A 432 -20.97 -11.08 6.84
CA ARG A 432 -20.23 -12.25 7.39
C ARG A 432 -20.43 -12.42 8.90
N SER A 433 -20.17 -13.61 9.41
CA SER A 433 -19.81 -13.78 10.83
C SER A 433 -18.41 -13.23 11.11
N VAL A 434 -18.19 -12.79 12.36
CA VAL A 434 -16.89 -12.44 12.91
C VAL A 434 -16.76 -13.09 14.29
N ASP A 435 -15.68 -13.84 14.48
CA ASP A 435 -15.36 -14.57 15.70
C ASP A 435 -14.50 -13.68 16.60
N TYR A 436 -15.13 -13.02 17.56
CA TYR A 436 -14.46 -12.12 18.50
C TYR A 436 -13.82 -12.92 19.64
N LEU A 437 -12.62 -12.53 20.07
CA LEU A 437 -12.01 -13.08 21.29
C LEU A 437 -12.90 -12.82 22.51
N LEU A 438 -13.04 -13.82 23.37
CA LEU A 438 -13.47 -13.66 24.75
C LEU A 438 -12.24 -13.76 25.67
N ILE A 439 -12.07 -12.76 26.54
CA ILE A 439 -11.08 -12.81 27.63
C ILE A 439 -11.84 -13.20 28.88
N GLU A 440 -11.62 -14.42 29.37
CA GLU A 440 -12.36 -15.00 30.49
C GLU A 440 -11.53 -15.03 31.79
N ASP A 441 -10.20 -14.99 31.66
CA ASP A 441 -9.25 -15.20 32.75
C ASP A 441 -7.88 -14.53 32.46
N ILE A 442 -6.93 -14.69 33.38
CA ILE A 442 -5.57 -14.16 33.21
C ILE A 442 -4.84 -14.82 32.02
N LYS A 443 -5.11 -16.09 31.71
CA LYS A 443 -4.44 -16.84 30.64
C LYS A 443 -4.84 -16.32 29.25
N SER A 444 -6.13 -16.08 29.02
CA SER A 444 -6.69 -15.50 27.80
C SER A 444 -6.35 -14.01 27.66
N LEU A 445 -6.28 -13.26 28.76
CA LEU A 445 -5.74 -11.90 28.78
C LEU A 445 -4.27 -11.87 28.34
N LEU A 446 -3.41 -12.69 28.95
CA LEU A 446 -2.00 -12.77 28.59
C LEU A 446 -1.79 -13.33 27.18
N TYR A 447 -2.68 -14.17 26.66
CA TYR A 447 -2.69 -14.56 25.25
C TYR A 447 -2.92 -13.35 24.32
N ALA A 448 -3.93 -12.51 24.59
CA ALA A 448 -4.18 -11.30 23.80
C ALA A 448 -2.96 -10.35 23.80
N VAL A 449 -2.34 -10.13 24.96
CA VAL A 449 -1.12 -9.32 25.10
C VAL A 449 0.07 -10.00 24.42
N ASN A 450 0.17 -11.33 24.44
CA ASN A 450 1.22 -12.10 23.76
C ASN A 450 1.10 -12.04 22.22
N LEU A 451 -0.11 -11.88 21.67
CA LEU A 451 -0.32 -11.52 20.27
C LEU A 451 0.18 -10.09 19.93
N GLY A 452 0.58 -9.32 20.94
CA GLY A 452 1.04 -7.94 20.85
C GLY A 452 -0.04 -6.89 21.10
N CYS A 453 -1.17 -7.25 21.72
CA CYS A 453 -2.19 -6.27 22.07
C CYS A 453 -1.69 -5.31 23.17
N ILE A 454 -1.86 -4.00 22.95
CA ILE A 454 -1.57 -2.95 23.95
C ILE A 454 -2.84 -2.12 24.26
N GLU A 455 -3.83 -2.08 23.37
CA GLU A 455 -5.15 -1.53 23.68
C GLU A 455 -6.23 -2.59 23.42
N ILE A 456 -6.94 -2.98 24.48
CA ILE A 456 -8.05 -3.93 24.43
C ILE A 456 -9.35 -3.12 24.38
N HIS A 457 -10.05 -3.17 23.25
CA HIS A 457 -11.28 -2.42 22.99
C HIS A 457 -12.48 -3.37 23.13
N SER A 458 -13.00 -3.49 24.36
CA SER A 458 -14.16 -4.32 24.69
C SER A 458 -15.47 -3.70 24.20
N TRP A 459 -16.43 -4.54 23.81
CA TRP A 459 -17.81 -4.11 23.62
C TRP A 459 -18.44 -3.67 24.95
N PHE A 460 -19.25 -2.60 24.89
CA PHE A 460 -19.99 -2.11 26.05
C PHE A 460 -21.21 -2.96 26.41
N SER A 461 -21.61 -3.91 25.57
CA SER A 461 -22.57 -4.98 25.90
C SER A 461 -21.86 -6.31 26.21
N SER A 462 -22.49 -7.11 27.07
CA SER A 462 -22.09 -8.48 27.39
C SER A 462 -22.65 -9.50 26.39
N ILE A 463 -22.03 -10.69 26.28
CA ILE A 463 -22.49 -11.77 25.39
C ILE A 463 -23.90 -12.28 25.73
N GLN A 464 -24.35 -12.10 26.96
CA GLN A 464 -25.71 -12.40 27.41
C GLN A 464 -26.74 -11.43 26.81
N ASN A 465 -26.34 -10.20 26.50
CA ASN A 465 -27.21 -9.07 26.15
C ASN A 465 -26.60 -8.20 25.03
N LEU A 466 -26.10 -8.79 23.94
CA LEU A 466 -25.31 -8.10 22.90
C LEU A 466 -25.92 -6.77 22.37
N ASN A 467 -27.26 -6.64 22.34
CA ASN A 467 -27.96 -5.45 21.86
C ASN A 467 -28.25 -4.39 22.94
N ASN A 468 -28.00 -4.69 24.22
CA ASN A 468 -28.19 -3.77 25.35
C ASN A 468 -26.82 -3.50 26.00
N PRO A 469 -26.19 -2.34 25.75
CA PRO A 469 -24.91 -2.01 26.39
C PRO A 469 -25.10 -1.72 27.88
N ASP A 470 -24.18 -2.21 28.70
CA ASP A 470 -24.10 -1.94 30.13
C ASP A 470 -23.49 -0.53 30.40
N PHE A 471 -22.84 0.07 29.39
CA PHE A 471 -22.25 1.41 29.43
C PHE A 471 -22.52 2.22 28.15
N LEU A 472 -22.82 3.51 28.31
CA LEU A 472 -22.69 4.54 27.28
C LEU A 472 -21.39 5.31 27.51
N ILE A 473 -20.65 5.62 26.44
CA ILE A 473 -19.52 6.56 26.45
C ILE A 473 -19.90 7.78 25.63
N LEU A 474 -19.73 8.97 26.20
CA LEU A 474 -19.61 10.22 25.45
C LEU A 474 -18.11 10.49 25.26
N ASP A 475 -17.63 10.44 24.03
CA ASP A 475 -16.23 10.71 23.67
C ASP A 475 -16.06 12.18 23.28
N LEU A 476 -15.00 12.80 23.80
CA LEU A 476 -14.67 14.21 23.66
C LEU A 476 -13.20 14.33 23.21
N ASP A 477 -12.91 14.04 21.94
CA ASP A 477 -11.61 14.34 21.34
C ASP A 477 -11.56 15.82 20.91
N PRO A 478 -10.44 16.54 21.13
CA PRO A 478 -10.30 17.93 20.74
C PRO A 478 -10.21 18.17 19.22
N GLU A 479 -10.04 17.15 18.36
CA GLU A 479 -9.85 17.33 16.89
C GLU A 479 -8.85 18.47 16.53
N ASP A 480 -9.37 19.62 16.08
CA ASP A 480 -8.65 20.87 15.75
C ASP A 480 -8.85 22.02 16.77
N ILE A 481 -9.72 21.84 17.79
CA ILE A 481 -9.93 22.80 18.89
C ILE A 481 -8.99 22.53 20.07
N SER A 482 -8.97 23.43 21.07
CA SER A 482 -8.07 23.31 22.22
C SER A 482 -8.67 22.43 23.33
N PHE A 483 -7.81 21.82 24.15
CA PHE A 483 -8.23 20.89 25.20
C PHE A 483 -9.04 21.57 26.33
N GLU A 484 -8.88 22.88 26.50
CA GLU A 484 -9.69 23.70 27.42
C GLU A 484 -11.17 23.66 27.06
N VAL A 485 -11.52 23.60 25.77
CA VAL A 485 -12.91 23.47 25.29
C VAL A 485 -13.46 22.06 25.56
N VAL A 486 -12.60 21.04 25.54
CA VAL A 486 -12.96 19.66 25.95
C VAL A 486 -13.24 19.61 27.46
N ILE A 487 -12.47 20.35 28.28
CA ILE A 487 -12.72 20.49 29.72
C ILE A 487 -14.03 21.24 29.98
N GLU A 488 -14.28 22.37 29.31
CA GLU A 488 -15.54 23.14 29.41
C GLU A 488 -16.75 22.25 29.03
N THR A 489 -16.64 21.51 27.93
CA THR A 489 -17.66 20.55 27.48
C THR A 489 -17.91 19.45 28.51
N ALA A 490 -16.86 18.88 29.10
CA ALA A 490 -16.97 17.85 30.13
C ALA A 490 -17.64 18.36 31.42
N LEU A 491 -17.37 19.61 31.83
CA LEU A 491 -18.01 20.26 32.98
C LEU A 491 -19.49 20.57 32.71
N LEU A 492 -19.83 21.03 31.50
CA LEU A 492 -21.22 21.25 31.11
C LEU A 492 -22.03 19.94 31.08
N LEU A 493 -21.43 18.84 30.57
CA LEU A 493 -22.04 17.52 30.61
C LEU A 493 -22.22 17.00 32.04
N HIS A 494 -21.25 17.22 32.94
CA HIS A 494 -21.38 16.90 34.36
C HIS A 494 -22.58 17.63 34.99
N GLU A 495 -22.72 18.94 34.77
CA GLU A 495 -23.87 19.72 35.25
C GLU A 495 -25.22 19.18 34.74
N ILE A 496 -25.30 18.77 33.47
CA ILE A 496 -26.53 18.23 32.87
C ILE A 496 -26.86 16.86 33.47
N LEU A 497 -25.89 15.97 33.58
CA LEU A 497 -26.07 14.61 34.09
C LEU A 497 -26.40 14.60 35.60
N GLU A 498 -25.80 15.49 36.40
CA GLU A 498 -26.18 15.72 37.81
C GLU A 498 -27.64 16.19 37.93
N LYS A 499 -28.06 17.17 37.11
CA LYS A 499 -29.46 17.66 37.10
C LYS A 499 -30.44 16.55 36.72
N MET A 500 -30.04 15.64 35.85
CA MET A 500 -30.80 14.43 35.48
C MET A 500 -30.66 13.27 36.49
N LYS A 501 -29.76 13.37 37.48
CA LYS A 501 -29.39 12.32 38.43
C LYS A 501 -28.89 11.02 37.77
N VAL A 502 -28.24 11.15 36.62
CA VAL A 502 -27.64 10.04 35.88
C VAL A 502 -26.22 9.80 36.42
N PRO A 503 -25.90 8.60 36.95
CA PRO A 503 -24.52 8.29 37.36
C PRO A 503 -23.57 8.41 36.17
N HIS A 504 -22.42 9.04 36.37
CA HIS A 504 -21.44 9.25 35.31
C HIS A 504 -20.03 9.47 35.87
N PHE A 505 -19.01 9.09 35.09
CA PHE A 505 -17.61 9.11 35.52
C PHE A 505 -16.71 9.60 34.39
N CYS A 506 -15.88 10.61 34.66
CA CYS A 506 -14.88 11.08 33.70
C CYS A 506 -13.60 10.22 33.75
N LYS A 507 -13.03 9.93 32.59
CA LYS A 507 -11.69 9.34 32.42
C LYS A 507 -11.01 9.91 31.17
N THR A 508 -9.70 9.74 31.04
CA THR A 508 -9.01 10.00 29.76
C THR A 508 -9.44 9.00 28.69
N SER A 509 -9.50 9.42 27.43
CA SER A 509 -9.81 8.52 26.29
C SER A 509 -8.70 7.50 26.02
N GLY A 510 -7.47 7.80 26.45
CA GLY A 510 -6.24 7.11 26.04
C GLY A 510 -5.55 7.78 24.84
N SER A 511 -6.17 8.80 24.26
CA SER A 511 -5.65 9.69 23.23
C SER A 511 -5.55 11.13 23.80
N ARG A 512 -5.97 12.14 23.04
CA ARG A 512 -5.95 13.57 23.38
C ARG A 512 -7.19 14.05 24.15
N GLY A 513 -8.17 13.17 24.38
CA GLY A 513 -9.53 13.53 24.80
C GLY A 513 -9.97 12.96 26.15
N LEU A 514 -11.24 13.20 26.48
CA LEU A 514 -11.92 12.69 27.68
C LEU A 514 -13.11 11.80 27.28
N HIS A 515 -13.37 10.75 28.04
CA HIS A 515 -14.62 10.01 27.99
C HIS A 515 -15.44 10.31 29.23
N ILE A 516 -16.74 10.60 29.06
CA ILE A 516 -17.74 10.53 30.14
C ILE A 516 -18.45 9.18 30.03
N ALA A 517 -18.22 8.30 31.01
CA ALA A 517 -18.79 6.96 31.06
C ALA A 517 -20.05 6.94 31.93
N ILE A 518 -21.16 6.48 31.36
CA ILE A 518 -22.48 6.39 31.99
C ILE A 518 -22.88 4.91 32.07
N PRO A 519 -22.95 4.26 33.25
CA PRO A 519 -23.53 2.92 33.37
C PRO A 519 -25.05 2.98 33.10
N LEU A 520 -25.57 1.95 32.43
CA LEU A 520 -26.96 1.93 31.96
C LEU A 520 -27.89 1.00 32.77
N GLY A 521 -27.35 0.10 33.59
CA GLY A 521 -28.11 -0.78 34.51
C GLY A 521 -27.54 -2.18 34.62
#